data_AF-A0A674CY12-F1
#
_entry.id   AF-A0A674CY12-F1
#
_cell.length_a   1.000
_cell.length_b   1.000
_cell.length_c   1.000
_cell.angle_alpha   90.00
_cell.angle_beta   90.00
_cell.angle_gamma   90.00
#
_symmetry.space_group_name_H-M   'P 1'
#
loop_
_entity.id
_entity.type
_entity.pdbx_description
1 polymer ?
#
loop_
_entity_poly.entity_id
_entity_poly.type
_entity_poly.pdbx_seq_one_letter_code
_entity_poly.pdbx_strand_id
1 'polypeptide(L)'
;MPFISLNRATFGLFWSCLSFLYCAHCGLGDNHVHSSFIYRRLRNHERREIQREILSILGLPHRPRPFSPGKQASSAPLFMLDLYNAMTTEEEEGLRTQEVTGKGFSGKAHGNSRKGYHGSPQGHSRVSQPYRAAPLTSQSPPLTTSYDTNFLNDADMVMSFVNLVEKDQDFSHQRRHYKEFRFDLTQIPEGEAVTAAEFRIYKDGSPPRYENITLKVTIHQVIKEYQNKDAETFLLDSKKIKASDGGWLVFDITATSNHWVLNPLQNMGLQLSVETMDGRSINMKSAGIVGRNGPQSKQPFLVSFFKASEVLLRSVRAAGGKKKNHNRNKSGGQQQSSQAPKSGDHNTSEQKQACKKHELYVSFRDLGWQDWIIAPEGYAAFYCDGECSFPLNAHMNATNHAIVQTLVHLMFPDNVPKPCCAPTKLNAISVLYFDDSSNVILKKYRNMVVRSCGCH
;
A
#
# COMPACT_ATOMS: atom_id res chain seq x y z
N MET A 1 -13.18 49.28 -63.81
CA MET A 1 -13.07 50.70 -64.22
C MET A 1 -13.91 51.52 -63.27
N PRO A 2 -13.34 52.32 -62.32
CA PRO A 2 -12.00 52.25 -61.71
C PRO A 2 -11.94 51.03 -60.75
N PHE A 3 -11.21 50.88 -59.61
CA PHE A 3 -10.10 51.58 -58.92
C PHE A 3 -10.37 52.76 -57.92
N ILE A 4 -9.34 53.04 -57.10
CA ILE A 4 -9.19 54.11 -56.07
C ILE A 4 -10.09 53.93 -54.81
N SER A 5 -9.66 53.70 -53.55
CA SER A 5 -8.37 53.68 -52.79
C SER A 5 -8.10 54.86 -51.83
N LEU A 6 -7.34 54.57 -50.74
CA LEU A 6 -6.98 55.43 -49.58
C LEU A 6 -8.14 55.79 -48.60
N ASN A 7 -7.95 55.96 -47.28
CA ASN A 7 -6.76 55.71 -46.44
C ASN A 7 -7.08 55.29 -44.98
N ARG A 8 -6.52 54.15 -44.57
CA ARG A 8 -5.79 53.86 -43.31
C ARG A 8 -6.03 54.71 -42.03
N ALA A 9 -6.45 54.00 -40.97
CA ALA A 9 -6.12 54.20 -39.55
C ALA A 9 -6.66 55.42 -38.75
N THR A 10 -7.92 55.34 -38.32
CA THR A 10 -8.39 55.73 -36.95
C THR A 10 -9.49 54.74 -36.49
N PHE A 11 -10.08 54.94 -35.31
CA PHE A 11 -11.19 54.16 -34.70
C PHE A 11 -10.93 52.71 -34.24
N GLY A 12 -9.72 52.19 -34.41
CA GLY A 12 -9.25 51.06 -33.61
C GLY A 12 -8.93 51.44 -32.16
N LEU A 13 -9.94 51.79 -31.35
CA LEU A 13 -9.81 51.94 -29.88
C LEU A 13 -11.12 52.04 -29.05
N PHE A 14 -12.31 52.18 -29.66
CA PHE A 14 -13.55 52.52 -28.91
C PHE A 14 -14.69 51.48 -28.91
N TRP A 15 -14.42 50.21 -29.27
CA TRP A 15 -15.43 49.14 -29.26
C TRP A 15 -15.18 48.01 -28.24
N SER A 16 -14.09 48.06 -27.46
CA SER A 16 -13.74 47.00 -26.49
C SER A 16 -14.39 47.14 -25.10
N CYS A 17 -15.18 48.20 -24.86
CA CYS A 17 -15.59 48.61 -23.51
C CYS A 17 -17.08 48.36 -23.15
N LEU A 18 -17.92 47.92 -24.09
CA LEU A 18 -19.36 47.69 -23.84
C LEU A 18 -19.79 46.21 -23.76
N SER A 19 -18.90 45.25 -24.01
CA SER A 19 -19.21 43.81 -23.99
C SER A 19 -18.98 43.13 -22.63
N PHE A 20 -18.51 43.86 -21.61
CA PHE A 20 -18.06 43.31 -20.32
C PHE A 20 -19.05 43.46 -19.14
N LEU A 21 -20.27 43.96 -19.39
CA LEU A 21 -21.20 44.37 -18.32
C LEU A 21 -22.61 43.73 -18.38
N TYR A 22 -22.79 42.66 -19.17
CA TYR A 22 -24.10 41.99 -19.30
C TYR A 22 -24.03 40.45 -19.27
N CYS A 23 -23.42 39.89 -18.20
CA CYS A 23 -23.62 38.49 -17.83
C CYS A 23 -23.46 38.30 -16.31
N ALA A 24 -24.37 38.93 -15.54
CA ALA A 24 -24.32 38.99 -14.08
C ALA A 24 -25.66 38.63 -13.41
N HIS A 25 -26.31 37.55 -13.85
CA HIS A 25 -27.32 36.82 -13.07
C HIS A 25 -27.53 35.40 -13.61
N CYS A 26 -28.11 34.52 -12.77
CA CYS A 26 -28.43 33.10 -12.99
C CYS A 26 -27.22 32.14 -12.98
N GLY A 27 -27.07 31.40 -11.87
CA GLY A 27 -25.99 30.42 -11.69
C GLY A 27 -25.93 29.77 -10.30
N LEU A 28 -27.07 29.61 -9.60
CA LEU A 28 -27.09 28.83 -8.35
C LEU A 28 -27.00 27.34 -8.67
N GLY A 29 -25.88 26.72 -8.31
CA GLY A 29 -25.65 25.28 -8.39
C GLY A 29 -24.58 24.87 -7.38
N ASP A 30 -24.90 23.90 -6.53
CA ASP A 30 -24.06 23.49 -5.41
C ASP A 30 -22.70 22.95 -5.88
N ASN A 31 -21.63 23.70 -5.59
CA ASN A 31 -20.28 23.18 -5.67
C ASN A 31 -19.84 22.67 -4.30
N HIS A 32 -19.45 21.40 -4.28
CA HIS A 32 -19.07 20.62 -3.10
C HIS A 32 -18.09 21.37 -2.18
N VAL A 33 -18.25 21.17 -0.86
CA VAL A 33 -17.35 21.72 0.17
C VAL A 33 -15.92 21.25 -0.11
N HIS A 34 -15.09 22.16 -0.60
CA HIS A 34 -13.65 21.94 -0.69
C HIS A 34 -13.10 22.06 0.74
N SER A 35 -12.74 20.93 1.35
CA SER A 35 -12.24 20.89 2.73
C SER A 35 -11.11 21.89 2.90
N SER A 36 -11.31 22.89 3.77
CA SER A 36 -10.46 24.07 3.89
C SER A 36 -9.19 23.77 4.69
N PHE A 37 -8.35 22.90 4.11
CA PHE A 37 -6.99 22.69 4.56
C PHE A 37 -6.23 24.01 4.46
N ILE A 38 -6.15 24.75 5.58
CA ILE A 38 -5.31 25.93 5.70
C ILE A 38 -3.87 25.45 5.47
N TYR A 39 -3.37 25.70 4.26
CA TYR A 39 -1.98 25.47 3.88
C TYR A 39 -1.06 26.46 4.63
N ARG A 40 -0.93 26.28 5.96
CA ARG A 40 0.16 26.84 6.75
C ARG A 40 1.44 26.39 6.04
N ARG A 41 2.14 27.33 5.42
CA ARG A 41 3.35 27.06 4.63
C ARG A 41 4.46 26.55 5.55
N LEU A 42 4.48 25.23 5.77
CA LEU A 42 5.46 24.52 6.59
C LEU A 42 6.87 24.97 6.19
N ARG A 43 7.64 25.43 7.18
CA ARG A 43 9.05 25.79 7.06
C ARG A 43 9.85 24.55 6.63
N ASN A 44 10.98 24.78 5.97
CA ASN A 44 11.84 23.69 5.49
C ASN A 44 12.34 22.74 6.60
N HIS A 45 12.33 23.19 7.86
CA HIS A 45 12.58 22.35 9.04
C HIS A 45 11.40 21.40 9.33
N GLU A 46 10.20 21.97 9.54
CA GLU A 46 8.95 21.24 9.81
C GLU A 46 8.69 20.17 8.73
N ARG A 47 8.90 20.51 7.45
CA ARG A 47 8.81 19.56 6.32
C ARG A 47 9.75 18.35 6.45
N ARG A 48 11.01 18.59 6.86
CA ARG A 48 12.01 17.52 7.03
C ARG A 48 11.72 16.65 8.24
N GLU A 49 11.17 17.21 9.31
CA GLU A 49 10.74 16.45 10.49
C GLU A 49 9.55 15.55 10.15
N ILE A 50 8.50 16.11 9.56
CA ILE A 50 7.33 15.34 9.10
C ILE A 50 7.74 14.23 8.13
N GLN A 51 8.62 14.51 7.17
CA GLN A 51 9.12 13.49 6.24
C GLN A 51 9.86 12.35 6.95
N ARG A 52 10.66 12.62 7.99
CA ARG A 52 11.33 11.56 8.78
C ARG A 52 10.33 10.76 9.62
N GLU A 53 9.35 11.41 10.24
CA GLU A 53 8.34 10.71 11.04
C GLU A 53 7.51 9.74 10.20
N ILE A 54 7.06 10.14 9.00
CA ILE A 54 6.27 9.23 8.15
C ILE A 54 7.15 8.14 7.55
N LEU A 55 8.41 8.42 7.17
CA LEU A 55 9.36 7.36 6.75
C LEU A 55 9.62 6.35 7.89
N SER A 56 9.73 6.82 9.14
CA SER A 56 9.87 5.98 10.34
C SER A 56 8.61 5.13 10.60
N ILE A 57 7.41 5.68 10.37
CA ILE A 57 6.15 4.91 10.40
C ILE A 57 6.14 3.81 9.33
N LEU A 58 6.72 4.07 8.17
CA LEU A 58 6.87 3.08 7.10
C LEU A 58 8.03 2.10 7.31
N GLY A 59 8.86 2.29 8.34
CA GLY A 59 10.05 1.48 8.61
C GLY A 59 11.22 1.73 7.65
N LEU A 60 11.23 2.86 6.94
CA LEU A 60 12.22 3.18 5.92
C LEU A 60 13.28 4.17 6.48
N PRO A 61 14.59 3.87 6.37
CA PRO A 61 15.64 4.75 6.91
C PRO A 61 15.77 6.06 6.10
N HIS A 62 15.44 6.01 4.81
CA HIS A 62 15.29 7.16 3.93
C HIS A 62 14.25 6.86 2.85
N ARG A 63 13.93 7.87 2.03
CA ARG A 63 13.13 7.69 0.81
C ARG A 63 13.92 6.80 -0.17
N PRO A 64 13.30 5.74 -0.74
CA PRO A 64 13.92 4.94 -1.78
C PRO A 64 14.22 5.74 -3.05
N ARG A 65 15.17 5.28 -3.86
CA ARG A 65 15.48 5.87 -5.17
C ARG A 65 14.26 5.89 -6.11
N PRO A 66 14.01 6.99 -6.85
CA PRO A 66 12.92 7.07 -7.82
C PRO A 66 12.95 5.95 -8.87
N PHE A 67 11.79 5.34 -9.10
CA PHE A 67 11.57 4.48 -10.25
C PHE A 67 11.77 5.27 -11.56
N SER A 68 12.22 4.58 -12.61
CA SER A 68 12.46 5.15 -13.93
C SER A 68 11.35 4.75 -14.91
N PRO A 69 10.25 5.52 -15.04
CA PRO A 69 9.17 5.22 -15.98
C PRO A 69 9.70 5.29 -17.42
N GLY A 70 9.83 4.13 -18.06
CA GLY A 70 10.46 4.00 -19.38
C GLY A 70 11.03 2.61 -19.67
N LYS A 71 11.28 1.78 -18.64
CA LYS A 71 11.42 0.33 -18.79
C LYS A 71 10.04 -0.33 -18.74
N GLN A 72 9.87 -1.45 -19.44
CA GLN A 72 8.67 -2.28 -19.27
C GLN A 72 8.70 -2.91 -17.86
N ALA A 73 7.52 -3.20 -17.30
CA ALA A 73 7.45 -3.90 -16.02
C ALA A 73 7.95 -5.33 -16.19
N SER A 74 8.88 -5.75 -15.32
CA SER A 74 9.28 -7.14 -15.23
C SER A 74 8.22 -7.99 -14.53
N SER A 75 8.36 -9.31 -14.65
CA SER A 75 7.49 -10.32 -14.04
C SER A 75 7.20 -10.09 -12.55
N ALA A 76 8.22 -9.73 -11.76
CA ALA A 76 8.10 -9.48 -10.32
C ALA A 76 7.17 -8.29 -9.99
N PRO A 77 7.39 -7.06 -10.48
CA PRO A 77 6.43 -5.95 -10.33
C PRO A 77 5.00 -6.27 -10.81
N LEU A 78 4.85 -7.00 -11.91
CA LEU A 78 3.53 -7.41 -12.41
C LEU A 78 2.82 -8.34 -11.41
N PHE A 79 3.50 -9.42 -10.99
CA PHE A 79 2.98 -10.36 -9.99
C PHE A 79 2.64 -9.68 -8.66
N MET A 80 3.49 -8.76 -8.19
CA MET A 80 3.27 -8.04 -6.93
C MET A 80 2.10 -7.04 -7.01
N LEU A 81 1.82 -6.49 -8.20
CA LEU A 81 0.64 -5.66 -8.45
C LEU A 81 -0.65 -6.51 -8.55
N ASP A 82 -0.61 -7.64 -9.24
CA ASP A 82 -1.72 -8.62 -9.28
C ASP A 82 -2.07 -9.10 -7.86
N LEU A 83 -1.05 -9.39 -7.03
CA LEU A 83 -1.20 -9.77 -5.63
C LEU A 83 -1.79 -8.65 -4.75
N TYR A 84 -1.33 -7.40 -4.92
CA TYR A 84 -1.93 -6.24 -4.25
C TYR A 84 -3.43 -6.12 -4.58
N ASN A 85 -3.77 -6.19 -5.88
CA ASN A 85 -5.15 -6.07 -6.34
C ASN A 85 -6.05 -7.14 -5.70
N ALA A 86 -5.62 -8.41 -5.74
CA ALA A 86 -6.36 -9.54 -5.18
C ALA A 86 -6.69 -9.35 -3.69
N MET A 87 -5.68 -9.01 -2.86
CA MET A 87 -5.89 -8.78 -1.43
C MET A 87 -6.80 -7.57 -1.16
N THR A 88 -6.70 -6.48 -1.93
CA THR A 88 -7.60 -5.33 -1.76
C THR A 88 -9.06 -5.65 -2.10
N THR A 89 -9.33 -6.53 -3.07
CA THR A 89 -10.69 -6.96 -3.37
C THR A 89 -11.29 -7.82 -2.26
N GLU A 90 -10.51 -8.70 -1.62
CA GLU A 90 -10.97 -9.48 -0.45
C GLU A 90 -11.26 -8.59 0.77
N GLU A 91 -10.41 -7.59 1.04
CA GLU A 91 -10.63 -6.63 2.14
C GLU A 91 -11.91 -5.79 1.95
N GLU A 92 -12.27 -5.41 0.72
CA GLU A 92 -13.53 -4.72 0.44
C GLU A 92 -14.78 -5.59 0.67
N GLU A 93 -14.78 -6.84 0.20
CA GLU A 93 -15.94 -7.74 0.38
C GLU A 93 -16.12 -8.16 1.85
N GLY A 94 -15.02 -8.37 2.57
CA GLY A 94 -15.04 -8.59 4.02
C GLY A 94 -15.64 -7.42 4.79
N LEU A 95 -15.28 -6.18 4.43
CA LEU A 95 -15.80 -4.97 5.08
C LEU A 95 -17.31 -4.79 4.84
N ARG A 96 -17.78 -5.02 3.61
CA ARG A 96 -19.21 -4.97 3.26
C ARG A 96 -20.03 -5.99 4.06
N THR A 97 -19.47 -7.19 4.26
CA THR A 97 -20.12 -8.28 5.02
C THR A 97 -20.26 -7.95 6.52
N GLN A 98 -19.29 -7.24 7.12
CA GLN A 98 -19.39 -6.76 8.50
C GLN A 98 -20.46 -5.67 8.71
N GLU A 99 -20.70 -4.80 7.71
CA GLU A 99 -21.73 -3.76 7.85
C GLU A 99 -23.17 -4.31 7.74
N VAL A 100 -23.37 -5.42 7.02
CA VAL A 100 -24.68 -6.11 6.94
C VAL A 100 -25.03 -6.86 8.22
N THR A 101 -24.04 -7.43 8.91
CA THR A 101 -24.25 -8.28 10.10
C THR A 101 -24.50 -7.49 11.40
N GLY A 102 -24.37 -6.16 11.38
CA GLY A 102 -24.52 -5.29 12.56
C GLY A 102 -25.95 -5.01 13.05
N LYS A 103 -27.01 -5.52 12.40
CA LYS A 103 -28.42 -5.26 12.78
C LYS A 103 -29.05 -6.43 13.56
N GLY A 104 -28.96 -6.35 14.88
CA GLY A 104 -29.58 -7.30 15.81
C GLY A 104 -31.12 -7.25 15.85
N PHE A 105 -31.70 -8.43 16.13
CA PHE A 105 -33.12 -8.75 16.30
C PHE A 105 -33.98 -7.75 17.09
N SER A 106 -35.25 -7.57 16.66
CA SER A 106 -36.38 -7.26 17.55
C SER A 106 -37.74 -7.60 16.91
N GLY A 107 -38.71 -8.02 17.73
CA GLY A 107 -40.15 -7.93 17.46
C GLY A 107 -40.81 -8.96 16.52
N LYS A 108 -41.87 -9.64 17.00
CA LYS A 108 -42.81 -10.45 16.18
C LYS A 108 -44.08 -9.66 15.85
N ALA A 109 -44.64 -9.85 14.65
CA ALA A 109 -46.07 -9.64 14.37
C ALA A 109 -46.51 -10.50 13.14
N HIS A 110 -47.82 -10.68 12.94
CA HIS A 110 -48.38 -11.50 11.86
C HIS A 110 -48.77 -10.69 10.62
N GLY A 111 -48.74 -11.37 9.47
CA GLY A 111 -48.81 -10.75 8.15
C GLY A 111 -50.19 -10.40 7.64
N ASN A 112 -50.21 -9.83 6.43
CA ASN A 112 -51.27 -10.08 5.46
C ASN A 112 -50.77 -9.84 4.02
N SER A 113 -51.38 -10.48 3.03
CA SER A 113 -50.97 -10.42 1.62
C SER A 113 -51.60 -9.25 0.87
N ARG A 114 -50.83 -8.54 0.02
CA ARG A 114 -51.35 -7.82 -1.16
C ARG A 114 -50.28 -7.58 -2.22
N LYS A 115 -50.68 -7.71 -3.49
CA LYS A 115 -49.87 -7.33 -4.67
C LYS A 115 -49.86 -5.80 -4.83
N GLY A 116 -48.75 -5.25 -5.30
CA GLY A 116 -48.57 -3.85 -5.69
C GLY A 116 -47.59 -3.75 -6.88
N TYR A 117 -47.66 -2.65 -7.64
CA TYR A 117 -46.97 -2.51 -8.94
C TYR A 117 -45.63 -1.75 -8.85
N HIS A 118 -44.89 -1.77 -9.97
CA HIS A 118 -43.64 -1.02 -10.20
C HIS A 118 -43.71 0.47 -9.83
N GLY A 119 -42.58 0.99 -9.34
CA GLY A 119 -42.23 2.41 -9.36
C GLY A 119 -40.72 2.58 -9.21
N SER A 120 -40.06 3.22 -10.16
CA SER A 120 -38.60 3.45 -10.15
C SER A 120 -38.28 4.94 -10.33
N PRO A 121 -37.50 5.55 -9.42
CA PRO A 121 -36.81 6.81 -9.65
C PRO A 121 -35.33 6.55 -9.99
N GLN A 122 -34.87 7.05 -11.13
CA GLN A 122 -33.44 6.99 -11.50
C GLN A 122 -32.64 8.06 -10.75
N GLY A 123 -31.57 7.65 -10.06
CA GLY A 123 -30.57 8.54 -9.48
C GLY A 123 -29.19 8.27 -10.08
N HIS A 124 -28.65 9.20 -10.87
CA HIS A 124 -27.34 9.02 -11.53
C HIS A 124 -26.18 9.36 -10.59
N SER A 125 -25.75 8.38 -9.79
CA SER A 125 -24.43 8.44 -9.12
C SER A 125 -23.32 8.41 -10.18
N ARG A 126 -22.56 9.51 -10.30
CA ARG A 126 -21.37 9.59 -11.17
C ARG A 126 -20.22 8.77 -10.58
N VAL A 127 -20.16 7.49 -10.93
CA VAL A 127 -18.97 6.66 -10.68
C VAL A 127 -17.80 7.21 -11.50
N SER A 128 -16.68 7.49 -10.85
CA SER A 128 -15.42 7.84 -11.50
C SER A 128 -14.93 6.65 -12.33
N GLN A 129 -14.91 6.77 -13.65
CA GLN A 129 -14.44 5.70 -14.53
C GLN A 129 -12.93 5.46 -14.30
N PRO A 130 -12.50 4.23 -13.97
CA PRO A 130 -11.08 3.88 -14.08
C PRO A 130 -10.66 3.96 -15.54
N TYR A 131 -9.42 4.39 -15.80
CA TYR A 131 -8.88 4.47 -17.15
C TYR A 131 -8.90 3.09 -17.80
N ARG A 132 -9.68 2.97 -18.88
CA ARG A 132 -9.88 1.71 -19.61
C ARG A 132 -8.67 1.38 -20.47
N ALA A 133 -7.59 0.93 -19.83
CA ALA A 133 -6.48 0.28 -20.52
C ALA A 133 -7.04 -0.84 -21.42
N ALA A 134 -6.55 -0.93 -22.65
CA ALA A 134 -6.93 -2.01 -23.54
C ALA A 134 -6.49 -3.35 -22.93
N PRO A 135 -7.28 -4.44 -23.08
CA PRO A 135 -6.91 -5.75 -22.55
C PRO A 135 -5.68 -6.28 -23.29
N LEU A 136 -4.50 -6.05 -22.71
CA LEU A 136 -3.29 -6.79 -23.06
C LEU A 136 -3.55 -8.25 -22.72
N THR A 137 -3.56 -9.12 -23.73
CA THR A 137 -3.76 -10.56 -23.58
C THR A 137 -2.49 -11.24 -23.08
N SER A 138 -1.98 -10.80 -21.93
CA SER A 138 -1.04 -11.59 -21.13
C SER A 138 -1.81 -12.69 -20.42
N GLN A 139 -1.28 -13.92 -20.47
CA GLN A 139 -1.60 -14.92 -19.46
C GLN A 139 -0.99 -14.42 -18.13
N SER A 140 -1.79 -13.71 -17.33
CA SER A 140 -1.42 -13.38 -15.95
C SER A 140 -1.15 -14.68 -15.19
N PRO A 141 -0.22 -14.68 -14.23
CA PRO A 141 0.07 -15.88 -13.45
C PRO A 141 -1.21 -16.35 -12.75
N PRO A 142 -1.42 -17.67 -12.59
CA PRO A 142 -2.44 -18.15 -11.67
C PRO A 142 -2.14 -17.53 -10.30
N LEU A 143 -3.12 -16.78 -9.77
CA LEU A 143 -3.06 -16.12 -8.47
C LEU A 143 -3.19 -17.17 -7.36
N THR A 144 -2.08 -17.90 -7.22
CA THR A 144 -1.81 -18.90 -6.18
C THR A 144 -2.67 -20.17 -6.25
N THR A 145 -2.28 -21.18 -5.48
CA THR A 145 -3.08 -22.38 -5.20
C THR A 145 -3.92 -22.16 -3.94
N SER A 146 -4.93 -22.99 -3.71
CA SER A 146 -5.85 -22.83 -2.56
C SER A 146 -5.21 -23.02 -1.18
N TYR A 147 -3.91 -23.34 -1.10
CA TYR A 147 -3.16 -23.37 0.16
C TYR A 147 -2.58 -22.00 0.54
N ASP A 148 -2.35 -21.14 -0.45
CA ASP A 148 -1.47 -19.98 -0.32
C ASP A 148 -2.19 -18.74 0.22
N THR A 149 -3.51 -18.65 0.05
CA THR A 149 -4.34 -17.56 0.59
C THR A 149 -4.24 -17.41 2.11
N ASN A 150 -3.91 -18.50 2.82
CA ASN A 150 -3.58 -18.45 4.24
C ASN A 150 -2.28 -17.70 4.50
N PHE A 151 -1.21 -17.95 3.73
CA PHE A 151 0.06 -17.24 3.85
C PHE A 151 -0.09 -15.75 3.50
N LEU A 152 -0.94 -15.41 2.52
CA LEU A 152 -1.21 -14.02 2.15
C LEU A 152 -1.89 -13.23 3.28
N ASN A 153 -2.89 -13.83 3.94
CA ASN A 153 -3.63 -13.16 5.01
C ASN A 153 -2.82 -13.02 6.30
N ASP A 154 -1.84 -13.90 6.51
CA ASP A 154 -1.05 -13.99 7.75
C ASP A 154 0.32 -13.28 7.67
N ALA A 155 0.71 -12.77 6.49
CA ALA A 155 1.93 -12.03 6.24
C ALA A 155 1.78 -10.51 6.50
N ASP A 156 2.76 -9.92 7.19
CA ASP A 156 2.87 -8.47 7.37
C ASP A 156 3.65 -7.79 6.21
N MET A 157 4.51 -8.55 5.51
CA MET A 157 5.24 -8.08 4.32
C MET A 157 5.40 -9.21 3.29
N VAL A 158 5.44 -8.84 2.01
CA VAL A 158 5.86 -9.68 0.88
C VAL A 158 6.91 -8.91 0.07
N MET A 159 7.98 -9.57 -0.35
CA MET A 159 9.08 -8.94 -1.11
C MET A 159 9.50 -9.81 -2.30
N SER A 160 9.67 -9.19 -3.47
CA SER A 160 10.10 -9.85 -4.70
C SER A 160 11.55 -9.50 -5.07
N PHE A 161 12.40 -10.52 -5.23
CA PHE A 161 13.83 -10.38 -5.54
C PHE A 161 14.12 -10.73 -7.00
N VAL A 162 14.87 -9.85 -7.67
CA VAL A 162 15.31 -10.07 -9.06
C VAL A 162 16.53 -10.99 -9.14
N ASN A 163 16.61 -11.84 -10.17
CA ASN A 163 17.76 -12.71 -10.36
C ASN A 163 19.02 -11.91 -10.75
N LEU A 164 20.05 -11.93 -9.90
CA LEU A 164 21.29 -11.18 -10.09
C LEU A 164 22.29 -11.90 -11.01
N VAL A 165 22.25 -13.24 -11.06
CA VAL A 165 23.21 -14.06 -11.80
C VAL A 165 22.46 -15.16 -12.56
N GLU A 166 22.72 -15.27 -13.86
CA GLU A 166 22.35 -16.44 -14.64
C GLU A 166 23.62 -16.97 -15.33
N LYS A 167 24.06 -18.16 -14.93
CA LYS A 167 25.12 -18.90 -15.64
C LYS A 167 24.49 -20.14 -16.27
N ASP A 168 24.59 -20.30 -17.58
CA ASP A 168 24.57 -21.63 -18.22
C ASP A 168 25.96 -22.25 -17.95
N GLN A 169 26.02 -23.50 -17.45
CA GLN A 169 27.23 -24.30 -17.57
C GLN A 169 27.04 -25.29 -18.73
N ASP A 170 27.74 -25.04 -19.83
CA ASP A 170 27.59 -25.76 -21.09
C ASP A 170 27.99 -27.25 -20.99
N PHE A 171 27.52 -28.03 -21.98
CA PHE A 171 27.76 -29.47 -22.09
C PHE A 171 29.25 -29.83 -22.16
N SER A 172 29.82 -30.22 -21.03
CA SER A 172 30.92 -31.21 -21.02
C SER A 172 30.32 -32.60 -21.24
N HIS A 173 31.00 -33.47 -21.99
CA HIS A 173 30.56 -34.86 -22.23
C HIS A 173 30.44 -35.72 -20.95
N GLN A 174 30.86 -35.21 -19.79
CA GLN A 174 30.70 -35.87 -18.48
C GLN A 174 29.82 -35.11 -17.47
N ARG A 175 29.33 -33.90 -17.77
CA ARG A 175 28.53 -33.09 -16.82
C ARG A 175 27.10 -32.89 -17.32
N ARG A 176 26.15 -32.82 -16.38
CA ARG A 176 24.74 -32.53 -16.69
C ARG A 176 24.56 -31.04 -16.98
N HIS A 177 23.67 -30.68 -17.90
CA HIS A 177 23.37 -29.29 -18.20
C HIS A 177 22.47 -28.67 -17.12
N TYR A 178 22.89 -27.55 -16.54
CA TYR A 178 22.14 -26.81 -15.53
C TYR A 178 22.30 -25.30 -15.68
N LYS A 179 21.40 -24.54 -15.04
CA LYS A 179 21.52 -23.08 -14.87
C LYS A 179 21.57 -22.69 -13.41
N GLU A 180 22.43 -21.72 -13.10
CA GLU A 180 22.47 -21.07 -11.79
C GLU A 180 21.53 -19.86 -11.71
N PHE A 181 20.89 -19.67 -10.57
CA PHE A 181 20.11 -18.48 -10.20
C PHE A 181 20.56 -17.99 -8.82
N ARG A 182 20.75 -16.68 -8.63
CA ARG A 182 21.16 -16.09 -7.34
C ARG A 182 20.35 -14.83 -7.02
N PHE A 183 19.88 -14.77 -5.78
CA PHE A 183 19.07 -13.69 -5.24
C PHE A 183 19.77 -13.08 -4.03
N ASP A 184 19.81 -11.75 -3.94
CA ASP A 184 20.35 -11.06 -2.78
C ASP A 184 19.25 -10.86 -1.73
N LEU A 185 19.35 -11.62 -0.64
CA LEU A 185 18.43 -11.58 0.50
C LEU A 185 18.91 -10.64 1.62
N THR A 186 20.05 -9.95 1.46
CA THR A 186 20.56 -9.01 2.49
C THR A 186 19.69 -7.76 2.67
N GLN A 187 18.75 -7.52 1.76
CA GLN A 187 17.81 -6.40 1.82
C GLN A 187 16.62 -6.64 2.78
N ILE A 188 16.50 -7.85 3.34
CA ILE A 188 15.45 -8.21 4.30
C ILE A 188 15.73 -7.50 5.65
N PRO A 189 14.78 -6.72 6.21
CA PRO A 189 15.00 -6.02 7.48
C PRO A 189 15.20 -6.97 8.67
N GLU A 190 16.06 -6.55 9.61
CA GLU A 190 16.22 -7.25 10.89
C GLU A 190 14.88 -7.37 11.64
N GLY A 191 14.55 -8.59 12.08
CA GLY A 191 13.31 -8.89 12.79
C GLY A 191 12.15 -9.36 11.91
N GLU A 192 12.27 -9.35 10.58
CA GLU A 192 11.29 -10.00 9.69
C GLU A 192 11.65 -11.48 9.50
N ALA A 193 10.71 -12.41 9.73
CA ALA A 193 10.94 -13.85 9.58
C ALA A 193 10.28 -14.40 8.31
N VAL A 194 11.03 -15.18 7.51
CA VAL A 194 10.53 -15.80 6.27
C VAL A 194 9.54 -16.91 6.60
N THR A 195 8.26 -16.70 6.31
CA THR A 195 7.19 -17.69 6.53
C THR A 195 7.00 -18.63 5.34
N ALA A 196 7.18 -18.11 4.12
CA ALA A 196 7.18 -18.87 2.87
C ALA A 196 8.08 -18.19 1.83
N ALA A 197 8.67 -18.94 0.90
CA ALA A 197 9.41 -18.38 -0.23
C ALA A 197 9.33 -19.26 -1.48
N GLU A 198 9.05 -18.64 -2.63
CA GLU A 198 8.84 -19.31 -3.92
C GLU A 198 9.80 -18.81 -5.00
N PHE A 199 10.55 -19.71 -5.62
CA PHE A 199 11.21 -19.43 -6.90
C PHE A 199 10.24 -19.64 -8.05
N ARG A 200 9.99 -18.59 -8.84
CA ARG A 200 9.06 -18.58 -9.97
C ARG A 200 9.83 -18.40 -11.28
N ILE A 201 9.69 -19.37 -12.20
CA ILE A 201 10.31 -19.33 -13.53
C ILE A 201 9.31 -19.71 -14.62
N TYR A 202 9.29 -18.96 -15.72
CA TYR A 202 8.38 -19.22 -16.83
C TYR A 202 8.92 -20.28 -17.79
N LYS A 203 8.01 -21.09 -18.33
CA LYS A 203 8.27 -22.03 -19.42
C LYS A 203 7.36 -21.71 -20.61
N ASP A 204 7.96 -21.44 -21.76
CA ASP A 204 7.29 -21.45 -23.06
C ASP A 204 7.08 -22.89 -23.58
N GLY A 205 6.09 -23.09 -24.45
CA GLY A 205 5.90 -24.36 -25.16
C GLY A 205 7.16 -24.73 -25.94
N SER A 206 7.68 -25.95 -25.76
CA SER A 206 8.91 -26.38 -26.43
C SER A 206 8.68 -26.56 -27.93
N PRO A 207 9.74 -26.51 -28.78
CA PRO A 207 9.61 -26.81 -30.20
C PRO A 207 8.99 -28.21 -30.45
N PRO A 208 8.25 -28.42 -31.56
CA PRO A 208 7.50 -29.66 -31.84
C PRO A 208 8.31 -30.96 -31.74
N ARG A 209 9.64 -30.90 -31.88
CA ARG A 209 10.57 -32.02 -31.64
C ARG A 209 10.40 -32.70 -30.27
N TYR A 210 9.89 -32.00 -29.26
CA TYR A 210 9.69 -32.52 -27.91
C TYR A 210 8.22 -32.64 -27.50
N GLU A 211 7.26 -32.34 -28.39
CA GLU A 211 5.85 -32.06 -28.05
C GLU A 211 5.14 -33.13 -27.18
N ASN A 212 5.47 -34.41 -27.39
CA ASN A 212 4.92 -35.55 -26.66
C ASN A 212 5.84 -36.09 -25.53
N ILE A 213 6.96 -35.41 -25.23
CA ILE A 213 7.94 -35.85 -24.24
C ILE A 213 7.63 -35.23 -22.88
N THR A 214 7.58 -36.07 -21.84
CA THR A 214 7.54 -35.62 -20.44
C THR A 214 8.95 -35.22 -20.01
N LEU A 215 9.07 -33.99 -19.52
CA LEU A 215 10.28 -33.43 -18.93
C LEU A 215 10.20 -33.53 -17.41
N LYS A 216 11.32 -33.88 -16.78
CA LYS A 216 11.56 -33.73 -15.36
C LYS A 216 12.38 -32.47 -15.14
N VAL A 217 11.84 -31.51 -14.40
CA VAL A 217 12.52 -30.26 -14.02
C VAL A 217 12.88 -30.36 -12.55
N THR A 218 14.18 -30.32 -12.23
CA THR A 218 14.71 -30.48 -10.87
C THR A 218 15.44 -29.24 -10.42
N ILE A 219 15.17 -28.80 -9.19
CA ILE A 219 15.84 -27.65 -8.57
C ILE A 219 16.57 -28.07 -7.30
N HIS A 220 17.80 -27.60 -7.16
CA HIS A 220 18.69 -27.90 -6.05
C HIS A 220 19.23 -26.60 -5.44
N GLN A 221 19.45 -26.59 -4.13
CA GLN A 221 20.32 -25.60 -3.47
C GLN A 221 21.78 -26.00 -3.72
N VAL A 222 22.62 -25.03 -4.08
CA VAL A 222 24.08 -25.20 -4.04
C VAL A 222 24.53 -25.08 -2.59
N ILE A 223 25.20 -26.13 -2.09
CA ILE A 223 25.83 -26.13 -0.75
C ILE A 223 27.27 -25.66 -0.87
N LYS A 224 28.01 -26.14 -1.88
CA LYS A 224 29.44 -25.82 -2.05
C LYS A 224 29.93 -26.00 -3.48
N GLU A 225 30.61 -24.97 -3.98
CA GLU A 225 31.28 -25.00 -5.29
C GLU A 225 32.69 -25.60 -5.18
N TYR A 226 33.14 -26.31 -6.22
CA TYR A 226 34.48 -26.88 -6.35
C TYR A 226 35.04 -26.55 -7.73
N GLN A 227 36.27 -26.04 -7.82
CA GLN A 227 36.86 -25.58 -9.10
C GLN A 227 36.89 -26.66 -10.19
N ASN A 228 37.22 -27.91 -9.81
CA ASN A 228 37.46 -29.01 -10.76
C ASN A 228 36.47 -30.19 -10.64
N LYS A 229 35.38 -30.03 -9.88
CA LYS A 229 34.32 -31.06 -9.72
C LYS A 229 32.95 -30.44 -9.97
N ASP A 230 31.90 -31.23 -9.96
CA ASP A 230 30.53 -30.70 -9.86
C ASP A 230 30.29 -30.15 -8.44
N ALA A 231 29.32 -29.23 -8.32
CA ALA A 231 28.96 -28.65 -7.05
C ALA A 231 28.26 -29.68 -6.14
N GLU A 232 28.49 -29.56 -4.84
CA GLU A 232 27.75 -30.29 -3.82
C GLU A 232 26.39 -29.60 -3.65
N THR A 233 25.32 -30.36 -3.90
CA THR A 233 23.96 -29.84 -4.08
C THR A 233 22.95 -30.64 -3.27
N PHE A 234 21.89 -29.96 -2.82
CA PHE A 234 20.78 -30.56 -2.09
C PHE A 234 19.49 -30.37 -2.88
N LEU A 235 18.79 -31.46 -3.21
CA LEU A 235 17.53 -31.43 -3.98
C LEU A 235 16.42 -30.77 -3.15
N LEU A 236 15.74 -29.77 -3.73
CA LEU A 236 14.61 -29.09 -3.09
C LEU A 236 13.28 -29.64 -3.63
N ASP A 237 13.09 -29.64 -4.95
CA ASP A 237 11.85 -30.10 -5.60
C ASP A 237 12.10 -30.62 -7.04
N SER A 238 11.17 -31.42 -7.54
CA SER A 238 11.21 -32.11 -8.84
C SER A 238 9.83 -32.20 -9.48
N LYS A 239 9.54 -31.37 -10.48
CA LYS A 239 8.27 -31.39 -11.21
C LYS A 239 8.34 -32.21 -12.50
N LYS A 240 7.23 -32.87 -12.86
CA LYS A 240 7.04 -33.54 -14.15
C LYS A 240 6.01 -32.75 -14.97
N ILE A 241 6.36 -32.38 -16.19
CA ILE A 241 5.54 -31.55 -17.09
C ILE A 241 5.69 -32.07 -18.53
N LYS A 242 4.72 -31.84 -19.43
CA LYS A 242 4.97 -32.09 -20.86
C LYS A 242 5.84 -30.98 -21.43
N ALA A 243 6.64 -31.26 -22.44
CA ALA A 243 7.40 -30.22 -23.11
C ALA A 243 6.48 -29.24 -23.89
N SER A 244 5.31 -29.70 -24.34
CA SER A 244 4.25 -28.86 -24.93
C SER A 244 3.61 -27.87 -23.94
N ASP A 245 3.48 -28.22 -22.66
CA ASP A 245 2.84 -27.36 -21.65
C ASP A 245 3.62 -26.05 -21.45
N GLY A 246 2.92 -24.90 -21.47
CA GLY A 246 3.49 -23.59 -21.17
C GLY A 246 2.87 -22.96 -19.92
N GLY A 247 3.65 -22.18 -19.16
CA GLY A 247 3.18 -21.50 -17.95
C GLY A 247 4.29 -21.25 -16.91
N TRP A 248 3.89 -20.83 -15.71
CA TRP A 248 4.79 -20.62 -14.58
C TRP A 248 5.06 -21.92 -13.83
N LEU A 249 6.34 -22.20 -13.56
CA LEU A 249 6.79 -23.23 -12.63
C LEU A 249 7.13 -22.55 -11.29
N VAL A 250 6.54 -23.03 -10.21
CA VAL A 250 6.64 -22.45 -8.86
C VAL A 250 7.26 -23.47 -7.91
N PHE A 251 8.45 -23.19 -7.40
CA PHE A 251 9.21 -24.09 -6.54
C PHE A 251 9.30 -23.50 -5.12
N ASP A 252 8.87 -24.26 -4.11
CA ASP A 252 9.06 -23.90 -2.71
C ASP A 252 10.57 -23.96 -2.37
N ILE A 253 11.09 -22.84 -1.86
CA ILE A 253 12.45 -22.72 -1.35
C ILE A 253 12.48 -22.08 0.06
N THR A 254 11.41 -22.22 0.83
CA THR A 254 11.20 -21.60 2.16
C THR A 254 12.31 -21.95 3.14
N ALA A 255 12.70 -23.22 3.23
CA ALA A 255 13.77 -23.69 4.12
C ALA A 255 15.15 -23.13 3.71
N THR A 256 15.46 -23.17 2.42
CA THR A 256 16.68 -22.60 1.82
C THR A 256 16.78 -21.09 2.06
N SER A 257 15.67 -20.36 1.88
CA SER A 257 15.62 -18.91 2.06
C SER A 257 15.82 -18.52 3.53
N ASN A 258 15.19 -19.23 4.47
CA ASN A 258 15.45 -19.07 5.91
C ASN A 258 16.93 -19.30 6.24
N HIS A 259 17.52 -20.38 5.71
CA HIS A 259 18.93 -20.68 5.93
C HIS A 259 19.87 -19.58 5.38
N TRP A 260 19.58 -19.02 4.20
CA TRP A 260 20.34 -17.92 3.60
C TRP A 260 20.17 -16.58 4.31
N VAL A 261 18.99 -16.27 4.86
CA VAL A 261 18.79 -15.08 5.70
C VAL A 261 19.62 -15.19 6.99
N LEU A 262 19.66 -16.37 7.60
CA LEU A 262 20.51 -16.63 8.78
C LEU A 262 22.00 -16.71 8.45
N ASN A 263 22.38 -17.10 7.23
CA ASN A 263 23.77 -17.30 6.80
C ASN A 263 24.02 -16.69 5.40
N PRO A 264 24.04 -15.35 5.22
CA PRO A 264 24.16 -14.74 3.90
C PRO A 264 25.42 -15.14 3.12
N LEU A 265 26.52 -15.45 3.83
CA LEU A 265 27.78 -15.93 3.24
C LEU A 265 27.70 -17.38 2.67
N GLN A 266 26.62 -18.11 2.95
CA GLN A 266 26.35 -19.47 2.44
C GLN A 266 25.33 -19.47 1.29
N ASN A 267 24.91 -18.29 0.81
CA ASN A 267 24.04 -18.14 -0.35
C ASN A 267 24.80 -18.34 -1.67
N MET A 268 25.01 -19.62 -2.02
CA MET A 268 25.63 -20.03 -3.28
C MET A 268 24.62 -20.09 -4.45
N GLY A 269 23.32 -20.01 -4.17
CA GLY A 269 22.23 -19.98 -5.16
C GLY A 269 21.53 -21.32 -5.43
N LEU A 270 20.68 -21.30 -6.47
CA LEU A 270 19.91 -22.45 -6.95
C LEU A 270 20.52 -22.99 -8.25
N GLN A 271 20.51 -24.31 -8.44
CA GLN A 271 20.79 -24.96 -9.71
C GLN A 271 19.54 -25.68 -10.25
N LEU A 272 19.09 -25.26 -11.43
CA LEU A 272 17.96 -25.85 -12.16
C LEU A 272 18.48 -26.71 -13.32
N SER A 273 17.98 -27.94 -13.43
CA SER A 273 18.27 -28.86 -14.54
C SER A 273 16.99 -29.43 -15.14
N VAL A 274 17.06 -29.82 -16.41
CA VAL A 274 15.96 -30.48 -17.14
C VAL A 274 16.47 -31.79 -17.74
N GLU A 275 15.70 -32.85 -17.54
CA GLU A 275 15.99 -34.20 -18.01
C GLU A 275 14.75 -34.82 -18.69
N THR A 276 14.94 -35.71 -19.67
CA THR A 276 13.84 -36.62 -20.07
C THR A 276 13.55 -37.62 -18.95
N MET A 277 12.41 -38.29 -19.03
CA MET A 277 12.11 -39.42 -18.12
C MET A 277 13.16 -40.56 -18.20
N ASP A 278 13.91 -40.65 -19.31
CA ASP A 278 15.02 -41.59 -19.52
C ASP A 278 16.38 -41.07 -18.98
N GLY A 279 16.38 -39.96 -18.24
CA GLY A 279 17.58 -39.36 -17.62
C GLY A 279 18.49 -38.59 -18.57
N ARG A 280 18.06 -38.29 -19.81
CA ARG A 280 18.85 -37.49 -20.75
C ARG A 280 18.72 -36.00 -20.45
N SER A 281 19.82 -35.35 -20.08
CA SER A 281 19.84 -33.90 -19.82
C SER A 281 19.56 -33.10 -21.10
N ILE A 282 18.74 -32.05 -21.00
CA ILE A 282 18.32 -31.17 -22.10
C ILE A 282 18.76 -29.73 -21.82
N ASN A 283 19.20 -29.00 -22.86
CA ASN A 283 19.49 -27.58 -22.73
C ASN A 283 18.24 -26.79 -22.31
N MET A 284 18.41 -25.92 -21.32
CA MET A 284 17.35 -25.15 -20.69
C MET A 284 16.50 -24.33 -21.69
N LYS A 285 17.14 -23.73 -22.71
CA LYS A 285 16.47 -22.93 -23.75
C LYS A 285 15.68 -23.83 -24.71
N SER A 286 16.21 -25.00 -25.07
CA SER A 286 15.51 -26.01 -25.90
C SER A 286 14.29 -26.60 -25.21
N ALA A 287 14.28 -26.67 -23.87
CA ALA A 287 13.11 -27.05 -23.07
C ALA A 287 12.04 -25.93 -22.95
N GLY A 288 12.30 -24.74 -23.50
CA GLY A 288 11.42 -23.57 -23.42
C GLY A 288 11.54 -22.78 -22.11
N ILE A 289 12.52 -23.06 -21.24
CA ILE A 289 12.64 -22.40 -19.94
C ILE A 289 13.26 -21.00 -20.10
N VAL A 290 12.55 -19.98 -19.62
CA VAL A 290 12.88 -18.57 -19.84
C VAL A 290 13.85 -18.06 -18.78
N GLY A 291 14.99 -17.53 -19.24
CA GLY A 291 16.01 -16.91 -18.40
C GLY A 291 15.82 -15.40 -18.19
N ARG A 292 16.79 -14.78 -17.51
CA ARG A 292 16.93 -13.32 -17.36
C ARG A 292 17.06 -12.60 -18.71
N ASN A 293 17.63 -13.27 -19.71
CA ASN A 293 17.73 -12.73 -21.07
C ASN A 293 16.43 -12.88 -21.90
N GLY A 294 15.36 -13.40 -21.31
CA GLY A 294 14.04 -13.50 -21.94
C GLY A 294 13.19 -12.23 -21.80
N PRO A 295 11.94 -12.24 -22.32
CA PRO A 295 11.01 -11.11 -22.22
C PRO A 295 10.78 -10.70 -20.76
N GLN A 296 10.78 -9.40 -20.46
CA GLN A 296 10.80 -8.90 -19.08
C GLN A 296 9.63 -9.41 -18.23
N SER A 297 8.43 -9.55 -18.81
CA SER A 297 7.24 -10.12 -18.17
C SER A 297 7.29 -11.63 -17.89
N LYS A 298 8.30 -12.35 -18.38
CA LYS A 298 8.53 -13.80 -18.20
C LYS A 298 9.83 -14.13 -17.47
N GLN A 299 10.59 -13.13 -17.02
CA GLN A 299 11.89 -13.36 -16.36
C GLN A 299 11.71 -14.08 -15.01
N PRO A 300 12.68 -14.92 -14.59
CA PRO A 300 12.64 -15.62 -13.31
C PRO A 300 12.84 -14.65 -12.13
N PHE A 301 12.09 -14.89 -11.05
CA PHE A 301 12.16 -14.12 -9.81
C PHE A 301 11.92 -15.01 -8.58
N LEU A 302 12.25 -14.49 -7.41
CA LEU A 302 11.92 -15.08 -6.12
C LEU A 302 10.91 -14.16 -5.44
N VAL A 303 9.87 -14.71 -4.82
CA VAL A 303 9.01 -13.97 -3.87
C VAL A 303 9.10 -14.62 -2.49
N SER A 304 9.21 -13.79 -1.45
CA SER A 304 9.24 -14.25 -0.06
C SER A 304 8.17 -13.52 0.74
N PHE A 305 7.54 -14.26 1.65
CA PHE A 305 6.49 -13.83 2.55
C PHE A 305 7.07 -13.75 3.97
N PHE A 306 6.66 -12.74 4.73
CA PHE A 306 7.25 -12.41 6.01
C PHE A 306 6.21 -12.10 7.08
N LYS A 307 6.56 -12.44 8.32
CA LYS A 307 5.83 -12.04 9.52
C LYS A 307 6.79 -11.37 10.49
N ALA A 308 6.36 -10.28 11.10
CA ALA A 308 7.19 -9.55 12.05
C ALA A 308 7.46 -10.42 13.29
N SER A 309 8.73 -10.66 13.62
CA SER A 309 9.12 -11.37 14.83
C SER A 309 8.76 -10.53 16.05
N GLU A 310 7.83 -11.03 16.87
CA GLU A 310 7.24 -10.31 18.01
C GLU A 310 8.28 -9.84 19.05
N VAL A 311 9.49 -10.44 19.01
CA VAL A 311 10.65 -10.19 19.88
C VAL A 311 11.07 -8.71 19.92
N LEU A 312 10.86 -7.94 18.84
CA LEU A 312 11.33 -6.55 18.73
C LEU A 312 10.25 -5.46 18.87
N LEU A 313 8.97 -5.80 19.02
CA LEU A 313 7.87 -4.82 19.10
C LEU A 313 7.71 -4.16 20.49
N ARG A 314 8.82 -3.65 21.04
CA ARG A 314 8.84 -2.69 22.17
C ARG A 314 9.71 -1.47 21.91
N SER A 315 9.62 -0.90 20.71
CA SER A 315 9.91 0.53 20.50
C SER A 315 8.82 1.37 21.18
N VAL A 316 8.85 1.40 22.52
CA VAL A 316 8.10 2.37 23.32
C VAL A 316 8.63 3.74 22.92
N ARG A 317 7.80 4.58 22.31
CA ARG A 317 8.13 5.97 21.98
C ARG A 317 8.49 6.71 23.28
N ALA A 318 9.78 6.75 23.60
CA ALA A 318 10.29 7.44 24.77
C ALA A 318 9.98 8.93 24.60
N ALA A 319 8.99 9.43 25.37
CA ALA A 319 8.63 10.84 25.37
C ALA A 319 9.85 11.65 25.82
N GLY A 320 10.56 12.25 24.86
CA GLY A 320 11.86 12.90 25.06
C GLY A 320 11.74 14.10 25.97
N GLY A 321 11.87 13.87 27.29
CA GLY A 321 11.57 14.80 28.37
C GLY A 321 12.52 16.00 28.44
N LYS A 322 12.43 16.91 27.48
CA LYS A 322 13.09 18.22 27.49
C LYS A 322 12.50 19.08 28.61
N LYS A 323 12.99 18.88 29.84
CA LYS A 323 12.77 19.75 31.00
C LYS A 323 13.20 21.18 30.64
N LYS A 324 12.25 22.01 30.19
CA LYS A 324 12.51 23.40 29.85
C LYS A 324 12.53 24.23 31.14
N ASN A 325 13.73 24.45 31.67
CA ASN A 325 13.94 25.11 32.94
C ASN A 325 13.47 26.57 32.90
N HIS A 326 12.33 26.87 33.53
CA HIS A 326 11.71 28.19 33.47
C HIS A 326 11.87 28.96 34.79
N ASN A 327 13.09 29.41 35.05
CA ASN A 327 13.37 30.31 36.17
C ASN A 327 12.61 31.62 35.95
N ARG A 328 11.66 31.96 36.83
CA ARG A 328 10.72 33.09 36.64
C ARG A 328 10.87 34.08 37.79
N ASN A 329 11.74 35.07 37.57
CA ASN A 329 12.03 36.09 38.59
C ASN A 329 10.78 36.91 38.98
N LYS A 330 10.76 37.29 40.25
CA LYS A 330 9.67 37.96 40.94
C LYS A 330 9.89 39.48 40.94
N SER A 331 8.95 40.22 40.36
CA SER A 331 8.78 41.66 40.58
C SER A 331 7.27 41.97 40.62
N GLY A 332 6.85 42.78 41.59
CA GLY A 332 5.44 43.11 41.81
C GLY A 332 5.08 44.50 41.29
N GLY A 333 3.78 44.72 41.08
CA GLY A 333 3.21 46.03 40.76
C GLY A 333 1.70 45.95 40.87
N GLN A 334 1.13 46.55 41.91
CA GLN A 334 -0.31 46.73 42.05
C GLN A 334 -0.75 47.94 41.24
N GLN A 335 -1.90 47.85 40.56
CA GLN A 335 -2.89 48.92 40.61
C GLN A 335 -4.28 48.38 40.23
N GLN A 336 -5.31 48.94 40.88
CA GLN A 336 -6.71 48.56 40.69
C GLN A 336 -7.35 49.49 39.66
N SER A 337 -8.25 48.96 38.82
CA SER A 337 -9.24 49.76 38.10
C SER A 337 -10.48 48.93 37.84
N SER A 338 -11.58 49.29 38.49
CA SER A 338 -12.84 48.52 38.48
C SER A 338 -13.78 49.05 37.40
N GLN A 339 -13.94 48.32 36.30
CA GLN A 339 -15.04 48.53 35.35
C GLN A 339 -15.69 47.21 34.94
N ALA A 340 -17.03 47.21 34.90
CA ALA A 340 -17.83 46.01 34.64
C ALA A 340 -17.84 45.64 33.14
N PRO A 341 -17.98 44.35 32.79
CA PRO A 341 -18.14 43.93 31.42
C PRO A 341 -19.49 44.41 30.88
N LYS A 342 -19.48 45.23 29.82
CA LYS A 342 -20.67 45.46 29.00
C LYS A 342 -20.88 44.26 28.09
N SER A 343 -22.11 43.75 28.04
CA SER A 343 -22.52 42.69 27.12
C SER A 343 -22.32 43.13 25.67
N GLY A 344 -21.56 42.33 24.92
CA GLY A 344 -21.44 42.40 23.47
C GLY A 344 -21.72 41.02 22.90
N ASP A 345 -22.95 40.80 22.43
CA ASP A 345 -23.38 39.51 21.87
C ASP A 345 -22.67 39.24 20.54
N HIS A 346 -21.57 38.51 20.60
CA HIS A 346 -21.03 37.79 19.44
C HIS A 346 -21.68 36.40 19.39
N ASN A 347 -22.90 36.37 18.86
CA ASN A 347 -23.71 35.17 18.62
C ASN A 347 -23.15 34.30 17.47
N THR A 348 -21.89 33.89 17.61
CA THR A 348 -21.31 32.70 16.99
C THR A 348 -20.54 31.94 18.05
N SER A 349 -21.28 31.38 19.02
CA SER A 349 -20.80 30.17 19.68
C SER A 349 -20.71 29.11 18.59
N GLU A 350 -19.50 28.86 18.08
CA GLU A 350 -19.21 27.65 17.33
C GLU A 350 -19.56 26.49 18.26
N GLN A 351 -20.72 25.88 18.06
CA GLN A 351 -21.09 24.65 18.74
C GLN A 351 -20.15 23.55 18.25
N LYS A 352 -18.99 23.45 18.91
CA LYS A 352 -17.95 22.47 18.62
C LYS A 352 -18.60 21.11 18.67
N GLN A 353 -18.71 20.51 17.48
CA GLN A 353 -19.55 19.35 17.28
C GLN A 353 -19.06 18.23 18.20
N ALA A 354 -19.97 17.43 18.74
CA ALA A 354 -19.60 16.35 19.63
C ALA A 354 -18.58 15.41 18.97
N CYS A 355 -17.65 14.88 19.77
CA CYS A 355 -16.56 14.01 19.31
C CYS A 355 -17.02 12.99 18.26
N LYS A 356 -16.49 13.12 17.03
CA LYS A 356 -16.87 12.27 15.89
C LYS A 356 -15.69 12.02 14.94
N LYS A 357 -15.92 11.12 13.99
CA LYS A 357 -15.02 10.92 12.85
C LYS A 357 -15.26 12.00 11.79
N HIS A 358 -14.19 12.56 11.24
CA HIS A 358 -14.17 13.51 10.14
C HIS A 358 -13.37 12.98 8.96
N GLU A 359 -13.64 13.51 7.77
CA GLU A 359 -13.01 13.06 6.53
C GLU A 359 -11.61 13.66 6.34
N LEU A 360 -10.66 12.79 5.99
CA LEU A 360 -9.29 13.15 5.62
C LEU A 360 -8.80 12.12 4.61
N TYR A 361 -8.36 12.60 3.45
CA TYR A 361 -7.69 11.81 2.43
C TYR A 361 -6.21 12.21 2.40
N VAL A 362 -5.32 11.23 2.41
CA VAL A 362 -3.87 11.42 2.31
C VAL A 362 -3.43 10.97 0.93
N SER A 363 -3.12 11.91 0.04
CA SER A 363 -2.51 11.61 -1.25
C SER A 363 -1.00 11.48 -1.11
N PHE A 364 -0.43 10.37 -1.59
CA PHE A 364 1.03 10.23 -1.68
C PHE A 364 1.62 11.15 -2.75
N ARG A 365 0.83 11.60 -3.73
CA ARG A 365 1.23 12.62 -4.70
C ARG A 365 1.47 13.98 -4.07
N ASP A 366 0.66 14.39 -3.08
CA ASP A 366 0.82 15.66 -2.38
C ASP A 366 1.99 15.65 -1.39
N LEU A 367 2.32 14.45 -0.86
CA LEU A 367 3.59 14.20 -0.15
C LEU A 367 4.80 14.09 -1.10
N GLY A 368 4.55 14.00 -2.42
CA GLY A 368 5.56 13.90 -3.46
C GLY A 368 6.27 12.55 -3.50
N TRP A 369 5.55 11.45 -3.25
CA TRP A 369 6.05 10.07 -3.08
C TRP A 369 5.66 9.09 -4.20
N GLN A 370 4.94 9.57 -5.22
CA GLN A 370 4.47 8.82 -6.39
C GLN A 370 5.59 8.32 -7.33
N ASP A 371 6.85 8.53 -6.96
CA ASP A 371 8.06 8.09 -7.65
C ASP A 371 8.64 6.78 -7.09
N TRP A 372 8.20 6.33 -5.91
CA TRP A 372 8.64 5.08 -5.30
C TRP A 372 7.49 4.24 -4.72
N ILE A 373 6.36 4.85 -4.34
CA ILE A 373 5.10 4.13 -4.08
C ILE A 373 4.41 3.81 -5.41
N ILE A 374 4.01 2.55 -5.58
CA ILE A 374 3.30 2.03 -6.76
C ILE A 374 1.78 2.07 -6.51
N ALA A 375 1.32 1.65 -5.33
CA ALA A 375 -0.11 1.63 -4.96
C ALA A 375 -0.33 1.67 -3.43
N PRO A 376 -1.46 2.22 -2.95
CA PRO A 376 -2.42 3.04 -3.68
C PRO A 376 -1.83 4.42 -4.04
N GLU A 377 -2.57 5.28 -4.76
CA GLU A 377 -2.18 6.69 -4.96
C GLU A 377 -2.33 7.55 -3.68
N GLY A 378 -3.11 7.05 -2.73
CA GLY A 378 -3.49 7.69 -1.48
C GLY A 378 -4.67 6.97 -0.82
N TYR A 379 -4.99 7.32 0.42
CA TYR A 379 -5.98 6.60 1.21
C TYR A 379 -6.82 7.51 2.12
N ALA A 380 -8.04 7.07 2.43
CA ALA A 380 -8.94 7.77 3.36
C ALA A 380 -8.54 7.48 4.82
N ALA A 381 -7.60 8.25 5.35
CA ALA A 381 -7.12 8.14 6.73
C ALA A 381 -8.23 8.41 7.76
N PHE A 382 -9.08 9.41 7.50
CA PHE A 382 -9.99 10.04 8.48
C PHE A 382 -9.25 10.58 9.73
N TYR A 383 -9.96 11.31 10.59
CA TYR A 383 -9.46 11.72 11.91
C TYR A 383 -10.60 11.86 12.93
N CYS A 384 -10.24 12.02 14.21
CA CYS A 384 -11.17 12.32 15.28
C CYS A 384 -11.01 13.78 15.72
N ASP A 385 -12.13 14.48 15.85
CA ASP A 385 -12.20 15.84 16.38
C ASP A 385 -13.61 16.12 16.91
N GLY A 386 -13.74 17.12 17.78
CA GLY A 386 -14.98 17.49 18.44
C GLY A 386 -14.89 17.44 19.95
N GLU A 387 -15.91 17.97 20.63
CA GLU A 387 -15.88 18.13 22.07
C GLU A 387 -16.40 16.90 22.84
N CYS A 388 -15.74 16.61 23.96
CA CYS A 388 -16.12 15.61 24.97
C CYS A 388 -16.66 16.31 26.22
N SER A 389 -17.88 16.86 26.10
CA SER A 389 -18.59 17.57 27.16
C SER A 389 -19.75 16.75 27.73
N PHE A 390 -20.12 17.01 28.98
CA PHE A 390 -21.28 16.35 29.60
C PHE A 390 -22.60 16.90 29.01
N PRO A 391 -23.62 16.05 28.76
CA PRO A 391 -23.62 14.59 28.89
C PRO A 391 -22.89 13.90 27.73
N LEU A 392 -22.00 12.96 28.06
CA LEU A 392 -21.35 12.11 27.06
C LEU A 392 -22.35 11.09 26.51
N ASN A 393 -22.89 11.39 25.33
CA ASN A 393 -23.84 10.53 24.62
C ASN A 393 -23.24 9.16 24.31
N ALA A 394 -24.06 8.11 24.28
CA ALA A 394 -23.62 6.72 24.03
C ALA A 394 -22.79 6.55 22.75
N HIS A 395 -23.06 7.35 21.71
CA HIS A 395 -22.31 7.35 20.45
C HIS A 395 -20.85 7.85 20.57
N MET A 396 -20.47 8.48 21.69
CA MET A 396 -19.10 8.97 21.96
C MET A 396 -18.17 7.90 22.53
N ASN A 397 -18.61 6.63 22.65
CA ASN A 397 -17.80 5.48 23.11
C ASN A 397 -16.96 5.75 24.38
N ALA A 398 -17.48 6.56 25.31
CA ALA A 398 -16.70 7.12 26.40
C ALA A 398 -16.28 6.06 27.43
N THR A 399 -15.05 6.15 27.91
CA THR A 399 -14.60 5.31 29.03
C THR A 399 -15.16 5.80 30.37
N ASN A 400 -15.26 4.91 31.37
CA ASN A 400 -15.61 5.29 32.74
C ASN A 400 -14.65 6.35 33.29
N HIS A 401 -13.37 6.31 32.90
CA HIS A 401 -12.38 7.33 33.23
C HIS A 401 -12.76 8.70 32.64
N ALA A 402 -13.05 8.76 31.34
CA ALA A 402 -13.48 9.99 30.67
C ALA A 402 -14.78 10.55 31.26
N ILE A 403 -15.75 9.71 31.61
CA ILE A 403 -17.00 10.11 32.27
C ILE A 403 -16.69 10.77 33.63
N VAL A 404 -15.89 10.13 34.49
CA VAL A 404 -15.50 10.69 35.80
C VAL A 404 -14.67 11.97 35.63
N GLN A 405 -13.70 11.99 34.71
CA GLN A 405 -12.88 13.17 34.42
C GLN A 405 -13.75 14.34 33.92
N THR A 406 -14.80 14.09 33.15
CA THR A 406 -15.75 15.14 32.70
C THR A 406 -16.53 15.70 33.89
N LEU A 407 -17.04 14.85 34.78
CA LEU A 407 -17.75 15.27 36.00
C LEU A 407 -16.84 16.07 36.94
N VAL A 408 -15.57 15.69 37.09
CA VAL A 408 -14.59 16.46 37.89
C VAL A 408 -14.19 17.76 37.19
N HIS A 409 -14.06 17.78 35.86
CA HIS A 409 -13.82 19.01 35.09
C HIS A 409 -14.96 20.04 35.25
N LEU A 410 -16.23 19.60 35.32
CA LEU A 410 -17.36 20.50 35.61
C LEU A 410 -17.25 21.17 37.00
N MET A 411 -16.59 20.52 37.96
CA MET A 411 -16.40 21.03 39.32
C MET A 411 -15.12 21.86 39.48
N PHE A 412 -14.05 21.49 38.77
CA PHE A 412 -12.71 22.08 38.91
C PHE A 412 -12.03 22.30 37.53
N PRO A 413 -12.57 23.17 36.66
CA PRO A 413 -12.17 23.26 35.26
C PRO A 413 -10.73 23.74 35.04
N ASP A 414 -10.19 24.55 35.97
CA ASP A 414 -8.80 25.04 35.92
C ASP A 414 -7.76 23.96 36.33
N ASN A 415 -8.18 22.94 37.09
CA ASN A 415 -7.29 21.91 37.66
C ASN A 415 -7.33 20.59 36.89
N VAL A 416 -8.44 20.28 36.22
CA VAL A 416 -8.66 19.03 35.48
C VAL A 416 -9.10 19.34 34.05
N PRO A 417 -8.41 18.86 33.00
CA PRO A 417 -8.81 19.12 31.61
C PRO A 417 -10.00 18.24 31.19
N LYS A 418 -10.70 18.66 30.13
CA LYS A 418 -11.70 17.80 29.43
C LYS A 418 -11.02 16.55 28.85
N PRO A 419 -11.72 15.41 28.74
CA PRO A 419 -11.24 14.25 27.99
C PRO A 419 -10.98 14.58 26.52
N CYS A 420 -10.16 13.76 25.86
CA CYS A 420 -9.79 13.97 24.45
C CYS A 420 -10.66 13.14 23.52
N CYS A 421 -11.04 13.73 22.38
CA CYS A 421 -11.63 12.98 21.26
C CYS A 421 -10.52 12.24 20.51
N ALA A 422 -10.52 10.90 20.57
CA ALA A 422 -9.44 10.06 20.06
C ALA A 422 -9.95 8.86 19.24
N PRO A 423 -9.11 8.27 18.36
CA PRO A 423 -9.46 7.03 17.66
C PRO A 423 -9.61 5.84 18.62
N THR A 424 -10.71 5.10 18.48
CA THR A 424 -11.05 3.93 19.32
C THR A 424 -10.90 2.60 18.58
N LYS A 425 -11.01 2.63 17.25
CA LYS A 425 -10.67 1.51 16.36
C LYS A 425 -9.95 2.04 15.14
N LEU A 426 -8.84 1.39 14.79
CA LEU A 426 -8.02 1.73 13.63
C LEU A 426 -7.91 0.50 12.71
N ASN A 427 -8.01 0.72 11.41
CA ASN A 427 -7.78 -0.29 10.38
C ASN A 427 -6.34 -0.19 9.85
N ALA A 428 -5.87 -1.27 9.20
CA ALA A 428 -4.62 -1.27 8.44
C ALA A 428 -4.82 -0.71 7.01
N ILE A 429 -3.70 -0.46 6.32
CA ILE A 429 -3.64 -0.31 4.87
C ILE A 429 -2.49 -1.17 4.32
N SER A 430 -2.62 -1.67 3.10
CA SER A 430 -1.53 -2.30 2.35
C SER A 430 -0.90 -1.28 1.40
N VAL A 431 0.42 -1.23 1.32
CA VAL A 431 1.16 -0.32 0.43
C VAL A 431 2.20 -1.10 -0.37
N LEU A 432 2.21 -0.88 -1.68
CA LEU A 432 3.09 -1.49 -2.68
C LEU A 432 4.13 -0.43 -3.12
N TYR A 433 5.42 -0.71 -2.99
CA TYR A 433 6.50 0.26 -3.24
C TYR A 433 7.83 -0.40 -3.65
N PHE A 434 8.77 0.39 -4.18
CA PHE A 434 10.14 -0.05 -4.50
C PHE A 434 11.13 0.21 -3.36
N ASP A 435 12.11 -0.68 -3.18
CA ASP A 435 13.31 -0.43 -2.37
C ASP A 435 14.45 0.23 -3.19
N ASP A 436 15.55 0.57 -2.53
CA ASP A 436 16.73 1.16 -3.16
C ASP A 436 17.50 0.22 -4.11
N SER A 437 17.17 -1.07 -4.11
CA SER A 437 17.70 -2.13 -4.98
C SER A 437 16.73 -2.47 -6.13
N SER A 438 15.60 -1.75 -6.26
CA SER A 438 14.51 -2.00 -7.22
C SER A 438 13.75 -3.32 -7.05
N ASN A 439 13.82 -3.93 -5.86
CA ASN A 439 12.88 -4.96 -5.43
C ASN A 439 11.51 -4.30 -5.17
N VAL A 440 10.41 -5.03 -5.40
CA VAL A 440 9.07 -4.57 -5.02
C VAL A 440 8.69 -5.18 -3.68
N ILE A 441 8.24 -4.33 -2.77
CA ILE A 441 7.75 -4.66 -1.43
C ILE A 441 6.26 -4.34 -1.35
N LEU A 442 5.50 -5.24 -0.74
CA LEU A 442 4.11 -5.05 -0.36
C LEU A 442 4.01 -5.21 1.16
N LYS A 443 3.71 -4.14 1.90
CA LYS A 443 3.70 -4.14 3.37
C LYS A 443 2.36 -3.67 3.96
N LYS A 444 1.91 -4.34 5.02
CA LYS A 444 0.64 -4.09 5.71
C LYS A 444 0.85 -3.20 6.94
N TYR A 445 0.54 -1.92 6.80
CA TYR A 445 0.69 -0.92 7.86
C TYR A 445 -0.56 -0.84 8.72
N ARG A 446 -0.48 -1.47 9.90
CA ARG A 446 -1.54 -1.45 10.93
C ARG A 446 -1.71 -0.04 11.52
N ASN A 447 -2.90 0.26 12.05
CA ASN A 447 -3.23 1.50 12.75
C ASN A 447 -3.23 2.81 11.91
N MET A 448 -3.49 2.73 10.60
CA MET A 448 -3.37 3.87 9.67
C MET A 448 -4.69 4.59 9.35
N VAL A 449 -5.85 3.93 9.54
CA VAL A 449 -7.17 4.45 9.15
C VAL A 449 -8.13 4.49 10.33
N VAL A 450 -8.75 5.63 10.63
CA VAL A 450 -9.74 5.75 11.72
C VAL A 450 -11.07 5.12 11.31
N ARG A 451 -11.47 4.05 12.01
CA ARG A 451 -12.78 3.40 11.84
C ARG A 451 -13.82 3.95 12.82
N SER A 452 -13.44 4.25 14.07
CA SER A 452 -14.31 4.90 15.05
C SER A 452 -13.53 5.83 16.00
N CYS A 453 -14.26 6.78 16.61
CA CYS A 453 -13.75 7.75 17.59
C CYS A 453 -14.44 7.58 18.95
N GLY A 454 -13.92 8.25 19.98
CA GLY A 454 -14.56 8.34 21.30
C GLY A 454 -13.79 9.19 22.30
N CYS A 455 -14.35 9.33 23.50
CA CYS A 455 -13.81 10.18 24.56
C CYS A 455 -12.99 9.40 25.60
N HIS A 456 -11.73 9.81 25.79
CA HIS A 456 -10.72 9.15 26.64
C HIS A 456 -10.06 10.11 27.61
#